data_AF-A0A8H9G112-F1
#
_entry.id   AF-A0A8H9G112-F1
#
_cell.length_a   1.000
_cell.length_b   1.000
_cell.length_c   1.000
_cell.angle_alpha   90.00
_cell.angle_beta   90.00
_cell.angle_gamma   90.00
#
_symmetry.space_group_name_H-M   'P 1'
#
loop_
_entity.id
_entity.type
_entity.pdbx_description
1 polymer ?
#
loop_
_entity_poly.entity_id
_entity_poly.type
_entity_poly.pdbx_seq_one_letter_code
_entity_poly.pdbx_strand_id
1 'polypeptide(L)'
;MRVLAELPHPDCKISIFGMNQKFIIKFEQGSLEQSYKLAEADVVGGVNGVFEMLDDEFMKKVLDLFSQMRASILETYNKYQ
;
A
#
# COMPACT_ATOMS: atom_id res chain seq x y z
N MET A 1 -10.34 -12.07 -4.49
CA MET A 1 -9.19 -11.52 -3.75
C MET A 1 -9.19 -12.16 -2.37
N ARG A 2 -8.14 -12.89 -1.99
CA ARG A 2 -8.02 -13.51 -0.65
C ARG A 2 -7.05 -12.68 0.20
N VAL A 3 -7.39 -12.38 1.44
CA VAL A 3 -6.45 -11.78 2.41
C VAL A 3 -5.40 -12.82 2.77
N LEU A 4 -4.12 -12.48 2.60
CA LEU A 4 -2.98 -13.33 2.96
C LEU A 4 -2.37 -12.89 4.29
N ALA A 5 -2.31 -11.59 4.54
CA ALA A 5 -1.82 -11.01 5.78
C ALA A 5 -2.35 -9.59 5.99
N GLU A 6 -2.39 -9.16 7.24
CA GLU A 6 -2.59 -7.76 7.62
C GLU A 6 -1.49 -7.39 8.62
N LEU A 7 -0.85 -6.24 8.43
CA LEU A 7 0.16 -5.73 9.36
C LEU A 7 -0.36 -4.45 10.01
N PRO A 8 -0.33 -4.35 11.34
CA PRO A 8 -0.62 -3.10 12.03
C PRO A 8 0.56 -2.14 11.85
N HIS A 9 0.27 -0.89 11.47
CA HIS A 9 1.22 0.22 11.48
C HIS A 9 0.52 1.44 12.08
N PRO A 10 1.19 2.28 12.90
CA PRO A 10 0.54 3.42 13.56
C PRO A 10 -0.10 4.41 12.59
N ASP A 11 0.52 4.63 11.42
CA ASP A 11 0.12 5.68 10.48
C ASP A 11 -0.76 5.23 9.30
N CYS A 12 -0.88 3.92 9.05
CA CYS A 12 -1.68 3.37 7.96
C CYS A 12 -2.01 1.89 8.20
N LYS A 13 -3.07 1.39 7.57
CA LYS A 13 -3.37 -0.05 7.54
C LYS A 13 -2.65 -0.68 6.36
N ILE A 14 -1.97 -1.81 6.58
CA ILE A 14 -1.29 -2.59 5.52
C ILE A 14 -2.02 -3.92 5.36
N SER A 15 -2.46 -4.22 4.15
CA SER A 15 -3.11 -5.49 3.81
C SER A 15 -2.44 -6.11 2.59
N ILE A 16 -2.11 -7.40 2.68
CA ILE A 16 -1.56 -8.17 1.57
C ILE A 16 -2.62 -9.15 1.10
N PHE A 17 -2.90 -9.12 -0.21
CA PHE A 17 -3.85 -10.00 -0.84
C PHE A 17 -3.20 -10.87 -1.90
N GLY A 18 -3.76 -12.06 -2.10
CA GLY A 18 -3.49 -12.92 -3.25
C GLY A 18 -4.64 -12.84 -4.24
N MET A 19 -4.33 -12.54 -5.50
CA MET A 19 -5.32 -12.56 -6.58
C MET A 19 -4.65 -12.75 -7.94
N ASN A 20 -5.06 -13.79 -8.67
CA ASN A 20 -4.61 -14.06 -10.04
C ASN A 20 -3.08 -14.13 -10.19
N GLN A 21 -2.42 -14.94 -9.34
CA GLN A 21 -0.95 -15.11 -9.32
C GLN A 21 -0.20 -13.80 -9.04
N LYS A 22 -0.82 -12.89 -8.27
CA LYS A 22 -0.23 -11.63 -7.85
C LYS A 22 -0.40 -11.43 -6.36
N PHE A 23 0.67 -10.97 -5.73
CA PHE A 23 0.59 -10.28 -4.45
C PHE A 23 0.12 -8.84 -4.69
N ILE A 24 -0.85 -8.40 -3.89
CA ILE A 24 -1.34 -7.03 -3.90
C ILE A 24 -1.09 -6.46 -2.51
N ILE A 25 -0.17 -5.51 -2.43
CA ILE A 25 0.17 -4.78 -1.21
C ILE A 25 -0.68 -3.52 -1.21
N LYS A 26 -1.61 -3.43 -0.27
CA LYS A 26 -2.53 -2.30 -0.16
C LYS A 26 -2.28 -1.56 1.15
N PHE A 27 -2.11 -0.25 1.03
CA PHE A 27 -1.98 0.68 2.14
C PHE A 27 -3.23 1.55 2.19
N GLU A 28 -3.77 1.78 3.38
CA GLU A 28 -4.96 2.62 3.60
C GLU A 28 -4.67 3.67 4.68
N GLN A 29 -4.94 4.95 4.38
CA GLN A 29 -4.86 6.05 5.33
C GLN A 29 -6.13 6.92 5.22
N GLY A 30 -7.11 6.67 6.11
CA GLY A 30 -8.41 7.32 6.04
C GLY A 30 -9.15 6.94 4.76
N SER A 31 -9.45 7.93 3.91
CA SER A 31 -10.14 7.74 2.62
C SER A 31 -9.19 7.50 1.43
N LEU A 32 -7.88 7.40 1.68
CA LEU A 32 -6.87 7.24 0.64
C LEU A 32 -6.34 5.81 0.63
N GLU A 33 -6.10 5.29 -0.57
CA GLU A 33 -5.51 3.96 -0.78
C GLU A 33 -4.34 4.03 -1.77
N GLN A 34 -3.25 3.33 -1.46
CA GLN A 34 -2.16 3.02 -2.39
C GLN A 34 -2.06 1.50 -2.57
N SER A 35 -2.01 1.01 -3.81
CA SER A 35 -2.02 -0.42 -4.12
C SER A 35 -0.90 -0.78 -5.10
N TYR A 36 0.00 -1.68 -4.69
CA TYR A 36 1.11 -2.20 -5.51
C TYR A 36 0.87 -3.66 -5.86
N LYS A 37 1.11 -4.05 -7.12
CA LYS A 37 0.88 -5.42 -7.59
C LYS A 37 2.19 -6.04 -8.08
N LEU A 38 2.54 -7.18 -7.50
CA LEU A 38 3.74 -7.94 -7.84
C LEU A 38 3.32 -9.33 -8.33
N ALA A 39 3.97 -9.86 -9.36
CA ALA A 39 3.75 -11.25 -9.75
C ALA A 39 4.31 -12.17 -8.66
N GLU A 40 3.57 -13.21 -8.27
CA GLU A 40 4.03 -14.14 -7.23
C GLU A 40 5.34 -14.83 -7.63
N ALA A 41 5.55 -15.08 -8.93
CA ALA A 41 6.76 -15.68 -9.48
C ALA A 41 8.02 -14.81 -9.31
N ASP A 42 7.87 -13.48 -9.18
CA ASP A 42 8.98 -12.54 -9.04
C ASP A 42 9.37 -12.32 -7.57
N VAL A 43 8.56 -12.80 -6.62
CA VAL A 43 8.79 -12.61 -5.18
C VAL A 43 9.38 -13.88 -4.57
N VAL A 44 10.69 -13.84 -4.33
CA VAL A 44 11.41 -14.91 -3.63
C VAL A 44 10.84 -15.06 -2.22
N GLY A 45 10.54 -16.30 -1.79
CA GLY A 45 9.99 -16.56 -0.46
C GLY A 45 8.48 -16.27 -0.30
N GLY A 46 7.78 -15.95 -1.39
CA GLY A 46 6.33 -15.75 -1.38
C GLY A 46 5.90 -14.57 -0.50
N VAL A 47 4.86 -14.74 0.32
CA VAL A 47 4.35 -13.66 1.18
C VAL A 47 5.40 -13.14 2.17
N ASN A 48 6.36 -13.98 2.59
CA ASN A 48 7.43 -13.53 3.48
C ASN A 48 8.41 -12.57 2.77
N GLY A 49 8.71 -12.82 1.49
CA GLY A 49 9.49 -11.88 0.68
C GLY A 49 8.79 -10.53 0.55
N VAL A 50 7.44 -10.53 0.49
CA VAL A 50 6.69 -9.27 0.54
C VAL A 50 6.92 -8.53 1.85
N PHE A 51 6.96 -9.22 3.00
CA PHE A 51 7.25 -8.55 4.28
C PHE A 51 8.65 -7.95 4.32
N GLU A 52 9.65 -8.62 3.74
CA GLU A 52 11.02 -8.09 3.66
C GLU A 52 11.12 -6.83 2.80
N MET A 53 10.24 -6.67 1.81
CA MET A 53 10.15 -5.44 0.99
C MET A 53 9.51 -4.26 1.73
N LEU A 54 8.82 -4.51 2.85
CA LEU A 54 8.17 -3.47 3.67
C LEU A 54 9.13 -2.87 4.70
N ASP A 55 10.30 -2.45 4.23
CA ASP A 55 11.32 -1.82 5.07
C ASP A 55 10.97 -0.36 5.43
N ASP A 56 11.71 0.21 6.38
CA ASP A 56 11.49 1.57 6.88
C ASP A 56 11.64 2.63 5.77
N GLU A 57 12.52 2.43 4.79
CA GLU A 57 12.74 3.38 3.70
C GLU A 57 11.52 3.41 2.76
N PHE A 58 11.01 2.24 2.39
CA PHE A 58 9.81 2.10 1.58
C PHE A 58 8.59 2.63 2.31
N MET A 59 8.41 2.27 3.60
CA MET A 59 7.31 2.75 4.41
C MET A 59 7.28 4.28 4.51
N LYS A 60 8.45 4.91 4.69
CA LYS A 60 8.55 6.38 4.67
C LYS A 60 8.06 6.97 3.35
N LYS A 61 8.48 6.39 2.20
CA LYS A 61 8.04 6.85 0.88
C LYS A 61 6.52 6.70 0.69
N VAL A 62 5.93 5.61 1.17
CA VAL A 62 4.47 5.40 1.14
C VAL A 62 3.74 6.48 1.93
N LEU A 63 4.22 6.83 3.13
CA LEU A 63 3.63 7.90 3.96
C LEU A 63 3.78 9.29 3.34
N ASP A 64 4.93 9.57 2.71
CA ASP A 64 5.14 10.82 1.97
C ASP A 64 4.19 10.93 0.77
N LEU A 65 3.93 9.82 0.07
CA LEU A 65 2.94 9.76 -1.02
C LEU A 65 1.52 10.00 -0.52
N PHE A 66 1.12 9.46 0.65
CA PHE A 66 -0.19 9.78 1.22
C PHE A 66 -0.35 11.27 1.51
N SER A 67 0.70 11.92 1.99
CA SER A 67 0.71 13.37 2.22
C SER A 67 0.49 14.14 0.92
N GLN A 68 1.15 13.72 -0.16
CA GLN A 68 0.96 14.31 -1.49
C GLN A 68 -0.45 14.06 -2.05
N MET A 69 -0.94 12.81 -1.98
CA MET A 69 -2.30 12.45 -2.42
C MET A 69 -3.37 13.30 -1.71
N ARG A 70 -3.22 13.49 -0.40
CA ARG A 70 -4.13 14.31 0.40
C ARG A 70 -4.10 15.77 -0.06
N ALA A 71 -2.91 16.33 -0.29
CA ALA A 71 -2.78 17.69 -0.79
C ALA A 71 -3.44 17.86 -2.17
N SER A 72 -3.20 16.92 -3.09
CA SER A 72 -3.77 16.96 -4.44
C SER A 72 -5.29 16.94 -4.45
N ILE A 73 -5.92 16.04 -3.69
CA ILE A 73 -7.39 15.97 -3.69
C ILE A 73 -8.02 17.21 -3.02
N LEU A 74 -7.40 17.74 -1.97
CA LEU A 74 -7.85 18.97 -1.31
C LEU A 74 -7.75 20.17 -2.26
N GLU A 75 -6.64 20.30 -2.99
CA GLU A 75 -6.47 21.37 -3.98
C GLU A 75 -7.53 21.28 -5.09
N THR A 76 -7.78 20.10 -5.64
CA THR A 76 -8.83 19.90 -6.65
C THR A 76 -10.21 20.23 -6.10
N TYR A 77 -10.52 19.78 -4.89
CA TYR A 77 -11.81 20.03 -4.25
C TYR A 77 -12.05 21.53 -4.02
N ASN A 78 -11.05 22.25 -3.51
CA ASN A 78 -11.14 23.70 -3.26
C ASN A 78 -11.32 24.53 -4.54
N LYS A 79 -10.84 24.05 -5.70
CA LYS A 79 -11.06 24.71 -7.01
C LYS A 79 -12.47 24.50 -7.56
N TYR A 80 -13.13 23.42 -7.16
CA TYR A 80 -14.47 23.08 -7.62
C TYR A 80 -15.56 23.84 -6.84
N GLN A 81 -15.29 24.18 -5.58
CA GLN A 81 -16.17 25.00 -4.74
C GLN A 81 -16.08 26.49 -5.11
#